data_AF-A0A931ZQ11-F1
#
_entry.id   AF-A0A931ZQ11-F1
#
_cell.length_a   1.000
_cell.length_b   1.000
_cell.length_c   1.000
_cell.angle_alpha   90.00
_cell.angle_beta   90.00
_cell.angle_gamma   90.00
#
_symmetry.space_group_name_H-M   'P 1'
#
loop_
_entity.id
_entity.type
_entity.pdbx_description
1 polymer ?
#
loop_
_entity_poly.entity_id
_entity_poly.type
_entity_poly.pdbx_seq_one_letter_code
_entity_poly.pdbx_strand_id
1 'polypeptide(L)'
;MDAKEFIRNHQHEIALLVGYVLVAVLGFWLGRITAFTYQVPEVQIEQAFTVPSVDNNSNLGQVQSAATSTAADNCEPDRIKGNVGSSGLIYHLPGGSFYKRTNAEMCFDTEDQAQAAGFRRSSR
;
A
#
# COMPACT_ATOMS: atom_id res chain seq x y z
N MET A 1 -11.32 55.84 -14.98
CA MET A 1 -9.93 55.77 -14.49
C MET A 1 -9.20 54.86 -15.45
N ASP A 2 -8.19 55.38 -16.15
CA ASP A 2 -7.48 54.59 -17.16
C ASP A 2 -6.63 53.52 -16.49
N ALA A 3 -6.70 52.28 -16.99
CA ALA A 3 -5.95 51.15 -16.44
C ALA A 3 -4.44 51.42 -16.39
N LYS A 4 -3.94 52.18 -17.38
CA LYS A 4 -2.54 52.61 -17.45
C LYS A 4 -2.15 53.55 -16.32
N GLU A 5 -3.06 54.40 -15.87
CA GLU A 5 -2.83 55.35 -14.79
C GLU A 5 -2.87 54.67 -13.43
N PHE A 6 -3.79 53.72 -13.24
CA PHE A 6 -3.85 52.87 -12.04
C PHE A 6 -2.59 52.01 -11.88
N ILE A 7 -2.16 51.34 -12.94
CA ILE A 7 -0.94 50.52 -12.92
C ILE A 7 0.27 51.38 -12.54
N ARG A 8 0.39 52.58 -13.11
CA ARG A 8 1.50 53.50 -12.81
C ARG A 8 1.49 53.97 -11.34
N ASN A 9 0.32 54.19 -10.76
CA ASN A 9 0.19 54.60 -9.36
C ASN A 9 0.52 53.46 -8.38
N HIS A 10 0.20 52.22 -8.74
CA HIS A 10 0.37 51.03 -7.88
C HIS A 10 1.51 50.09 -8.33
N GLN A 11 2.51 50.59 -9.06
CA GLN A 11 3.54 49.71 -9.68
C GLN A 11 4.26 48.82 -8.67
N HIS A 12 4.67 49.36 -7.53
CA HIS A 12 5.43 48.61 -6.53
C HIS A 12 4.57 47.54 -5.84
N GLU A 13 3.30 47.85 -5.53
CA GLU A 13 2.37 46.89 -4.91
C GLU A 13 2.02 45.76 -5.89
N ILE A 14 1.72 46.11 -7.15
CA ILE A 14 1.43 45.13 -8.19
C ILE A 14 2.65 44.25 -8.46
N ALA A 15 3.85 44.82 -8.52
CA ALA A 15 5.09 44.06 -8.73
C ALA A 15 5.34 43.04 -7.61
N LEU A 16 5.13 43.42 -6.35
CA LEU A 16 5.27 42.51 -5.21
C LEU A 16 4.22 41.40 -5.22
N LEU A 17 2.96 41.74 -5.51
CA LEU A 17 1.85 40.78 -5.54
C LEU A 17 2.05 39.76 -6.67
N VAL A 18 2.40 40.23 -7.88
CA VAL A 18 2.69 39.36 -9.04
C VAL A 18 3.92 38.50 -8.76
N GLY A 19 4.99 39.06 -8.19
CA GLY A 19 6.19 38.29 -7.82
C GLY A 19 5.89 37.19 -6.82
N TYR A 20 5.12 37.49 -5.76
CA TYR A 20 4.72 36.51 -4.76
C TYR A 20 3.88 35.37 -5.37
N VAL A 21 2.91 35.71 -6.23
CA VAL A 21 2.07 34.72 -6.91
C VAL A 21 2.91 33.82 -7.82
N LEU A 22 3.88 34.36 -8.56
CA LEU A 22 4.77 33.56 -9.40
C LEU A 22 5.59 32.57 -8.58
N VAL A 23 6.17 32.99 -7.45
CA VAL A 23 6.94 32.10 -6.56
C VAL A 23 6.04 31.03 -5.94
N ALA A 24 4.85 31.39 -5.47
CA ALA A 24 3.90 30.45 -4.89
C ALA A 24 3.44 29.39 -5.89
N VAL A 25 3.17 29.79 -7.14
CA VAL A 25 2.83 28.86 -8.23
C VAL A 25 4.01 27.94 -8.52
N LEU A 26 5.23 28.46 -8.70
CA LEU A 26 6.41 27.62 -8.94
C LEU A 26 6.63 26.59 -7.82
N GLY A 27 6.50 26.98 -6.55
CA GLY A 27 6.60 26.06 -5.41
C GLY A 27 5.51 24.98 -5.40
N PHE A 28 4.26 25.36 -5.67
CA PHE A 28 3.14 24.42 -5.71
C PHE A 28 3.24 23.44 -6.89
N TRP A 29 3.72 23.88 -8.05
CA TRP A 29 3.96 23.03 -9.21
C TRP A 29 5.14 22.09 -8.99
N LEU A 30 6.27 22.56 -8.43
CA LEU A 30 7.39 21.69 -8.08
C LEU A 30 7.00 20.63 -7.05
N GLY A 31 6.21 20.99 -6.04
CA GLY A 31 5.71 20.05 -5.02
C GLY A 31 4.78 18.96 -5.58
N ARG A 32 4.15 19.18 -6.74
CA ARG A 32 3.31 18.18 -7.43
C ARG A 32 4.11 17.18 -8.27
N ILE A 33 5.35 17.49 -8.66
CA ILE A 33 6.12 16.68 -9.63
C ILE A 33 6.99 15.62 -8.93
N THR A 34 7.23 15.72 -7.62
CA THR A 34 8.09 14.77 -6.88
C THR A 34 7.38 13.52 -6.36
N ALA A 35 6.34 13.03 -7.04
CA ALA A 35 5.82 11.68 -6.81
C ALA A 35 6.75 10.68 -7.50
N PHE A 36 7.94 10.44 -6.94
CA PHE A 36 8.88 9.43 -7.42
C PHE A 36 8.20 8.06 -7.26
N THR A 37 7.69 7.51 -8.36
CA THR A 37 7.15 6.15 -8.38
C THR A 37 8.33 5.19 -8.26
N TYR A 38 8.42 4.51 -7.11
CA TYR A 38 9.41 3.47 -6.88
C TYR A 38 9.07 2.26 -7.77
N GLN A 39 9.84 2.06 -8.83
CA GLN A 39 9.69 0.93 -9.73
C GLN A 39 10.57 -0.21 -9.19
N VAL A 40 9.94 -1.21 -8.58
CA VAL A 40 10.62 -2.40 -8.04
C VAL A 40 11.22 -3.17 -9.23
N PRO A 41 12.53 -3.43 -9.27
CA PRO A 41 13.12 -4.24 -10.34
C PRO A 41 12.60 -5.68 -10.26
N GLU A 42 12.27 -6.24 -11.42
CA GLU A 42 11.78 -7.61 -11.56
C GLU A 42 12.90 -8.61 -11.25
N VAL A 43 12.70 -9.46 -10.25
CA VAL A 43 13.67 -10.47 -9.83
C VAL A 43 13.54 -11.70 -10.74
N GLN A 44 14.52 -11.92 -11.62
CA GLN A 44 14.63 -13.14 -12.44
C GLN A 44 15.19 -14.28 -11.58
N ILE A 45 14.37 -15.25 -11.22
CA ILE A 45 14.80 -16.46 -10.50
C ILE A 45 15.31 -17.49 -11.52
N GLU A 46 16.59 -17.43 -11.90
CA GLU A 46 17.18 -18.37 -12.88
C GLU A 46 17.73 -19.67 -12.29
N GLN A 47 17.74 -19.85 -10.97
CA GLN A 47 18.23 -21.09 -10.37
C GLN A 47 17.13 -21.77 -9.57
N ALA A 48 16.47 -22.73 -10.24
CA ALA A 48 15.59 -23.68 -9.60
C ALA A 48 16.39 -24.49 -8.57
N PHE A 49 16.04 -24.33 -7.31
CA PHE A 49 16.56 -25.16 -6.22
C PHE A 49 16.08 -26.60 -6.44
N THR A 50 16.99 -27.49 -6.85
CA THR A 50 16.72 -28.94 -6.88
C THR A 50 16.71 -29.46 -5.45
N VAL A 51 15.51 -29.68 -4.93
CA VAL A 51 15.31 -30.26 -3.60
C VAL A 51 15.86 -31.69 -3.61
N PRO A 52 16.72 -32.09 -2.65
CA PRO A 52 17.05 -33.50 -2.48
C PRO A 52 15.76 -34.26 -2.11
N SER A 53 15.41 -35.29 -2.90
CA SER A 53 14.26 -36.15 -2.66
C SER A 53 14.32 -36.73 -1.25
N VAL A 54 13.38 -36.32 -0.40
CA VAL A 54 13.06 -37.03 0.83
C VAL A 54 12.07 -38.12 0.46
N ASP A 55 12.50 -39.37 0.59
CA ASP A 55 11.67 -40.55 0.39
C ASP A 55 10.51 -40.56 1.40
N ASN A 56 9.31 -40.14 0.95
CA ASN A 56 8.10 -40.23 1.74
C ASN A 56 7.10 -41.16 1.07
N ASN A 57 7.27 -42.46 1.33
CA ASN A 57 6.19 -43.42 1.17
C ASN A 57 5.11 -43.11 2.22
N SER A 58 4.19 -42.19 1.90
CA SER A 58 2.95 -41.93 2.65
C SER A 58 1.93 -41.25 1.74
N ASN A 59 1.18 -42.09 1.02
CA ASN A 59 -0.22 -41.95 0.63
C ASN A 59 -0.76 -40.54 0.24
N LEU A 60 -0.96 -40.34 -1.06
CA LEU A 60 -1.70 -39.22 -1.66
C LEU A 60 -3.16 -39.17 -1.15
N GLY A 61 -3.44 -38.23 -0.24
CA GLY A 61 -4.78 -37.78 0.11
C GLY A 61 -5.15 -36.46 -0.57
N GLN A 62 -5.56 -36.56 -1.83
CA GLN A 62 -6.58 -35.76 -2.53
C GLN A 62 -6.62 -34.22 -2.40
N VAL A 63 -6.43 -33.61 -3.57
CA VAL A 63 -6.90 -32.29 -4.01
C VAL A 63 -8.41 -32.12 -3.79
N GLN A 64 -8.84 -30.98 -3.23
CA GLN A 64 -10.13 -30.39 -3.62
C GLN A 64 -10.12 -28.86 -3.51
N SER A 65 -10.23 -28.23 -4.68
CA SER A 65 -10.67 -26.85 -4.88
C SER A 65 -12.07 -26.64 -4.28
N ALA A 66 -12.29 -25.52 -3.59
CA ALA A 66 -13.62 -24.93 -3.45
C ALA A 66 -13.50 -23.42 -3.19
N ALA A 67 -13.84 -22.63 -4.20
CA ALA A 67 -14.23 -21.24 -4.01
C ALA A 67 -15.53 -21.24 -3.21
N THR A 68 -15.53 -20.67 -2.00
CA THR A 68 -16.76 -20.18 -1.36
C THR A 68 -16.41 -19.01 -0.45
N SER A 69 -16.72 -17.82 -0.93
CA SER A 69 -16.89 -16.61 -0.14
C SER A 69 -17.83 -16.86 1.03
N THR A 70 -17.30 -16.93 2.24
CA THR A 70 -18.05 -16.67 3.46
C THR A 70 -17.15 -15.85 4.36
N ALA A 71 -17.44 -14.55 4.41
CA ALA A 71 -16.87 -13.59 5.34
C ALA A 71 -17.23 -14.03 6.77
N ALA A 72 -16.40 -14.87 7.37
CA ALA A 72 -16.39 -15.20 8.78
C ALA A 72 -15.16 -16.07 9.07
N ASP A 73 -14.09 -15.44 9.58
CA ASP A 73 -13.17 -16.05 10.54
C ASP A 73 -12.55 -17.45 10.23
N ASN A 74 -12.31 -17.78 8.95
CA ASN A 74 -11.76 -19.09 8.55
C ASN A 74 -10.24 -19.11 8.33
N CYS A 75 -9.47 -18.16 8.86
CA CYS A 75 -8.02 -18.32 8.88
C CYS A 75 -7.65 -19.38 9.90
N GLU A 76 -6.79 -20.33 9.52
CA GLU A 76 -6.18 -21.24 10.50
C GLU A 76 -5.57 -20.46 11.66
N PRO A 77 -5.68 -20.99 12.90
CA PRO A 77 -4.98 -20.41 14.03
C PRO A 77 -3.50 -20.34 13.67
N ASP A 78 -2.86 -19.22 14.00
CA ASP A 78 -1.45 -18.90 13.72
C ASP A 78 -1.16 -18.32 12.32
N ARG A 79 -2.16 -18.16 11.45
CA ARG A 79 -1.98 -17.43 10.18
C ARG A 79 -2.22 -15.94 10.34
N ILE A 80 -1.65 -15.14 9.45
CA ILE A 80 -1.81 -13.69 9.47
C ILE A 80 -3.18 -13.31 8.94
N LYS A 81 -3.94 -12.56 9.73
CA LYS A 81 -5.32 -12.14 9.41
C LYS A 81 -5.33 -10.76 8.74
N GLY A 82 -5.65 -10.69 7.45
CA GLY A 82 -5.80 -9.47 6.67
C GLY A 82 -7.25 -8.98 6.63
N ASN A 83 -7.50 -7.74 7.05
CA ASN A 83 -8.80 -7.08 7.02
C ASN A 83 -8.80 -5.90 6.03
N VAL A 84 -9.86 -5.82 5.23
CA VAL A 84 -10.10 -4.72 4.28
C VAL A 84 -11.14 -3.79 4.89
N GLY A 85 -10.69 -2.79 5.65
CA GLY A 85 -11.56 -1.78 6.23
C GLY A 85 -11.77 -0.56 5.33
N SER A 86 -12.74 0.29 5.67
CA SER A 86 -12.89 1.62 5.07
C SER A 86 -11.65 2.52 5.26
N SER A 87 -10.85 2.26 6.31
CA SER A 87 -9.58 2.92 6.60
C SER A 87 -8.37 2.32 5.86
N GLY A 88 -8.58 1.24 5.09
CA GLY A 88 -7.57 0.56 4.28
C GLY A 88 -7.28 -0.89 4.69
N LEU A 89 -6.26 -1.45 4.03
CA LEU A 89 -5.81 -2.84 4.15
C LEU A 89 -4.85 -2.99 5.35
N ILE A 90 -5.25 -3.73 6.38
CA ILE A 90 -4.45 -3.96 7.59
C ILE A 90 -4.36 -5.45 7.90
N TYR A 91 -3.15 -5.94 8.20
CA TYR A 91 -2.97 -7.33 8.66
C TYR A 91 -2.60 -7.40 10.14
N HIS A 92 -3.01 -8.50 10.77
CA HIS A 92 -2.79 -8.80 12.19
C HIS A 92 -2.03 -10.11 12.34
N LEU A 93 -0.96 -10.07 13.12
CA LEU A 93 -0.15 -11.24 13.45
C LEU A 93 -0.82 -12.08 14.55
N PRO A 94 -0.62 -13.42 14.54
CA PRO A 94 -1.01 -14.26 15.65
C PRO A 94 -0.32 -13.80 16.94
N GLY A 95 -1.09 -13.64 18.02
CA GLY A 95 -0.62 -13.09 19.29
C GLY A 95 -0.84 -11.58 19.46
N GLY A 96 -1.28 -10.86 18.41
CA GLY A 96 -1.67 -9.46 18.53
C GLY A 96 -2.95 -9.26 19.36
N SER A 97 -3.07 -8.11 20.03
CA SER A 97 -4.22 -7.83 20.91
C SER A 97 -5.55 -7.85 20.16
N PHE A 98 -5.52 -7.47 18.88
CA PHE A 98 -6.68 -7.37 18.01
C PHE A 98 -6.89 -8.63 17.14
N TYR A 99 -5.96 -9.59 17.15
CA TYR A 99 -6.01 -10.76 16.28
C TYR A 99 -7.30 -11.58 16.45
N LYS A 100 -7.75 -11.78 17.69
CA LYS A 100 -8.93 -12.59 18.01
C LYS A 100 -10.26 -11.94 17.61
N ARG A 101 -10.30 -10.62 17.40
CA ARG A 101 -11.52 -9.87 17.04
C ARG A 101 -11.54 -9.41 15.59
N THR A 102 -10.42 -9.58 14.89
CA THR A 102 -10.30 -9.21 13.48
C THR A 102 -10.95 -10.29 12.65
N ASN A 103 -12.03 -9.93 11.96
CA ASN A 103 -12.56 -10.71 10.86
C ASN A 103 -11.63 -10.53 9.66
N ALA A 104 -10.92 -11.59 9.30
CA ALA A 104 -10.05 -11.57 8.13
C ALA A 104 -10.88 -11.79 6.86
N GLU A 105 -10.64 -10.97 5.84
CA GLU A 105 -11.10 -11.24 4.48
C GLU A 105 -10.06 -12.06 3.69
N MET A 106 -8.79 -11.94 4.06
CA MET A 106 -7.68 -12.68 3.47
C MET A 106 -6.73 -13.19 4.54
N CYS A 107 -6.25 -14.42 4.39
CA CYS A 107 -5.29 -15.04 5.28
C CYS A 107 -3.95 -15.16 4.56
N PHE A 108 -2.86 -14.84 5.26
CA PHE A 108 -1.50 -14.97 4.72
C PHE A 108 -0.66 -15.86 5.61
N ASP A 109 0.27 -16.59 5.00
CA ASP A 109 1.21 -17.45 5.73
C ASP A 109 2.44 -16.65 6.18
N THR A 110 2.82 -15.62 5.41
CA THR A 110 3.95 -14.75 5.72
C THR A 110 3.60 -13.26 5.64
N GLU A 111 4.35 -12.44 6.37
CA GLU A 111 4.18 -10.99 6.33
C GLU A 111 4.49 -10.40 4.96
N ASP A 112 5.47 -10.98 4.27
CA ASP A 112 5.86 -10.54 2.94
C ASP A 112 4.72 -10.72 1.93
N GLN A 113 3.97 -11.81 2.03
CA GLN A 113 2.76 -12.02 1.22
C GLN A 113 1.70 -10.96 1.52
N ALA A 114 1.48 -10.65 2.80
CA ALA A 114 0.52 -9.62 3.21
C ALA A 114 0.93 -8.23 2.69
N GLN A 115 2.23 -7.90 2.77
CA GLN A 115 2.77 -6.63 2.28
C GLN A 115 2.73 -6.54 0.75
N ALA A 116 3.05 -7.63 0.05
CA ALA A 116 2.95 -7.72 -1.41
C ALA A 116 1.50 -7.52 -1.89
N ALA A 117 0.53 -8.01 -1.11
CA ALA A 117 -0.90 -7.77 -1.33
C ALA A 117 -1.36 -6.35 -0.95
N GLY A 118 -0.45 -5.48 -0.47
CA GLY A 118 -0.74 -4.09 -0.13
C GLY A 118 -1.29 -3.88 1.29
N PHE A 119 -1.28 -4.90 2.15
CA PHE A 119 -1.68 -4.76 3.54
C PHE A 119 -0.54 -4.18 4.38
N ARG A 120 -0.89 -3.23 5.26
CA ARG A 120 0.06 -2.69 6.25
C ARG A 120 -0.07 -3.42 7.59
N ARG A 121 1.00 -3.48 8.37
CA ARG A 121 0.97 -4.08 9.72
C ARG A 121 0.05 -3.30 10.65
N SER A 122 -0.77 -3.99 11.44
CA SER A 122 -1.49 -3.39 12.57
C SER A 122 -0.49 -2.81 13.57
N SER A 123 -0.73 -1.58 14.03
CA SER A 123 0.12 -0.91 15.02
C SER A 123 -0.01 -1.48 16.44
N ARG A 124 -0.86 -2.49 16.66
CA ARG A 124 -1.24 -3.03 17.98
C ARG A 124 -1.70 -4.49 17.90
#